data_AF-A0A382U7P7-F1
#
_entry.id   AF-A0A382U7P7-F1
#
_cell.length_a   1.000
_cell.length_b   1.000
_cell.length_c   1.000
_cell.angle_alpha   90.00
_cell.angle_beta   90.00
_cell.angle_gamma   90.00
#
_symmetry.space_group_name_H-M   'P 1'
#
loop_
_entity.id
_entity.type
_entity.pdbx_description
1 polymer ?
#
loop_
_entity_poly.entity_id
_entity_poly.type
_entity_poly.pdbx_seq_one_letter_code
_entity_poly.pdbx_strand_id
1 'polypeptide(L)'
;YLTKDMREIIIKSKAKKFLITNIFLDNDIYKENVESIIRKFNFFFNKNKRKEINNNKFVNNYLINKFDEDDKNLLKKENYLIFKKNKNFTLLDWEKGEGLHYPNWLAKKIFRLSNKNSIIKYLPRSVISIIIPCLNEKRTINKVLTKMKNLKISNFNLVIEVIVVDGGSSDGSIGIIKKFKDFKFYCLSNAGKGEAIKYGIEKSKGDVIAFFPSDNEYNVNDLEKIITPIMLNQSKAVYGSRMIKSILEDQLSKIYKNNKITLLLSKYGGKLINLFILAFYNMSISDPFTSIKAF
;
A
#
# COMPACT_ATOMS: atom_id res chain seq x y z
N TYR A 1 -5.99 36.66 14.34
CA TYR A 1 -5.85 36.20 15.74
C TYR A 1 -5.03 34.91 15.80
N LEU A 2 -5.44 33.81 15.15
CA LEU A 2 -4.74 32.50 15.16
C LEU A 2 -3.26 32.52 14.70
N THR A 3 -2.85 33.50 13.91
CA THR A 3 -1.48 33.62 13.38
C THR A 3 -0.64 34.68 14.09
N LYS A 4 -1.17 35.33 15.13
CA LYS A 4 -0.43 36.34 15.90
C LYS A 4 0.76 35.63 16.59
N ASP A 5 1.95 36.18 16.42
CA ASP A 5 3.24 35.69 16.97
C ASP A 5 3.74 34.31 16.46
N MET A 6 2.91 33.51 15.80
CA MET A 6 3.30 32.24 15.12
C MET A 6 4.49 32.43 14.19
N ARG A 7 4.52 33.54 13.45
CA ARG A 7 5.63 33.88 12.55
C ARG A 7 6.97 33.96 13.31
N GLU A 8 6.99 34.65 14.44
CA GLU A 8 8.22 34.88 15.20
C GLU A 8 8.72 33.58 15.84
N ILE A 9 7.80 32.75 16.32
CA ILE A 9 8.11 31.40 16.83
C ILE A 9 8.72 30.53 15.72
N ILE A 10 8.11 30.50 14.54
CA ILE A 10 8.62 29.72 13.39
C ILE A 10 10.01 30.21 12.98
N ILE A 11 10.25 31.52 12.92
CA ILE A 11 11.58 32.08 12.56
C ILE A 11 12.64 31.70 13.60
N LYS A 12 12.33 31.82 14.89
CA LYS A 12 13.27 31.52 15.98
C LYS A 12 13.63 30.02 16.05
N SER A 13 12.74 29.15 15.58
CA SER A 13 12.98 27.71 15.59
C SER A 13 14.04 27.27 14.57
N LYS A 14 14.98 26.45 15.04
CA LYS A 14 15.97 25.74 14.21
C LYS A 14 15.42 24.46 13.55
N ALA A 15 14.17 24.08 13.87
CA ALA A 15 13.56 22.87 13.31
C ALA A 15 13.32 23.03 11.80
N LYS A 16 13.44 21.92 11.06
CA LYS A 16 12.99 21.84 9.66
C LYS A 16 11.46 22.00 9.63
N LYS A 17 10.97 22.92 8.81
CA LYS A 17 9.55 23.25 8.64
C LYS A 17 9.03 22.64 7.35
N PHE A 18 7.91 21.95 7.44
CA PHE A 18 7.23 21.33 6.31
C PHE A 18 5.85 21.99 6.16
N LEU A 19 5.54 22.48 4.97
CA LEU A 19 4.17 22.87 4.63
C LEU A 19 3.54 21.71 3.85
N ILE A 20 2.48 21.14 4.42
CA ILE A 20 1.68 20.09 3.79
C ILE A 20 0.38 20.76 3.36
N THR A 21 0.08 20.73 2.07
CA THR A 21 -1.13 21.39 1.55
C THR A 21 -2.27 20.41 1.40
N ASN A 22 -3.50 20.93 1.47
CA ASN A 22 -4.71 20.18 1.15
C ASN A 22 -4.66 19.71 -0.32
N ILE A 23 -5.52 18.75 -0.63
CA ILE A 23 -5.41 17.85 -1.76
C ILE A 23 -6.61 18.02 -2.68
N PHE A 24 -7.77 18.10 -2.04
CA PHE A 24 -9.05 18.28 -2.68
C PHE A 24 -9.39 19.76 -2.80
N LEU A 25 -9.80 20.17 -3.99
CA LEU A 25 -10.48 21.43 -4.20
C LEU A 25 -11.77 21.43 -3.38
N ASP A 26 -11.89 22.38 -2.47
CA ASP A 26 -13.13 22.74 -1.80
C ASP A 26 -13.71 24.03 -2.41
N ASN A 27 -14.88 24.45 -1.92
CA ASN A 27 -15.53 25.66 -2.40
C ASN A 27 -14.71 26.94 -2.16
N ASP A 28 -13.73 26.91 -1.25
CA ASP A 28 -12.89 28.07 -0.95
C ASP A 28 -11.66 28.13 -1.86
N ILE A 29 -11.19 26.98 -2.38
CA ILE A 29 -9.96 26.89 -3.18
C ILE A 29 -10.15 26.37 -4.62
N TYR A 30 -11.38 26.17 -5.11
CA TYR A 30 -11.65 25.63 -6.46
C TYR A 30 -11.01 26.41 -7.63
N LYS A 31 -10.72 27.71 -7.44
CA LYS A 31 -10.00 28.56 -8.43
C LYS A 31 -8.50 28.64 -8.19
N GLU A 32 -8.01 27.99 -7.15
CA GLU A 32 -6.61 28.06 -6.74
C GLU A 32 -5.79 26.94 -7.38
N ASN A 33 -4.50 27.22 -7.52
CA ASN A 33 -3.47 26.21 -7.77
C ASN A 33 -2.51 26.18 -6.59
N VAL A 34 -1.65 25.16 -6.55
CA VAL A 34 -0.65 24.97 -5.49
C VAL A 34 0.15 26.26 -5.24
N GLU A 35 0.43 27.03 -6.29
CA GLU A 35 1.37 28.13 -6.20
C GLU A 35 0.70 29.44 -5.78
N SER A 36 -0.57 29.60 -6.12
CA SER A 36 -1.41 30.64 -5.55
C SER A 36 -1.59 30.41 -4.06
N ILE A 37 -1.80 29.16 -3.62
CA ILE A 37 -1.87 28.81 -2.18
C ILE A 37 -0.56 29.15 -1.47
N ILE A 38 0.59 28.74 -2.01
CA ILE A 38 1.91 29.06 -1.44
C ILE A 38 2.13 30.58 -1.39
N ARG A 39 1.76 31.31 -2.45
CA ARG A 39 1.87 32.77 -2.51
C ARG A 39 0.99 33.45 -1.46
N LYS A 40 -0.26 33.02 -1.31
CA LYS A 40 -1.19 33.53 -0.28
C LYS A 40 -0.67 33.23 1.12
N PHE A 41 -0.18 32.01 1.37
CA PHE A 41 0.47 31.65 2.63
C PHE A 41 1.60 32.63 2.97
N ASN A 42 2.54 32.85 2.03
CA ASN A 42 3.65 33.77 2.23
C ASN A 42 3.17 35.23 2.44
N PHE A 43 2.16 35.66 1.68
CA PHE A 43 1.56 36.99 1.82
C PHE A 43 0.97 37.20 3.23
N PHE A 44 0.11 36.29 3.70
CA PHE A 44 -0.53 36.42 5.01
C PHE A 44 0.47 36.31 6.16
N PHE A 45 1.52 35.51 6.03
CA PHE A 45 2.61 35.45 7.02
C PHE A 45 3.48 36.72 7.04
N ASN A 46 3.50 37.51 5.97
CA ASN A 46 4.29 38.75 5.87
C ASN A 46 3.46 40.05 5.96
N LYS A 47 2.11 39.97 5.88
CA LYS A 47 1.16 41.10 5.74
C LYS A 47 1.38 42.28 6.71
N ASN A 48 1.89 42.04 7.91
CA ASN A 48 2.00 43.05 8.97
C ASN A 48 3.40 43.69 9.15
N LYS A 49 4.37 43.54 8.21
CA LYS A 49 5.69 44.20 8.35
C LYS A 49 6.22 44.84 7.06
N ARG A 50 7.05 45.88 7.24
CA ARG A 50 7.68 46.73 6.20
C ARG A 50 8.86 46.09 5.42
N LYS A 51 9.40 44.94 5.84
CA LYS A 51 10.50 44.24 5.16
C LYS A 51 10.11 42.81 4.79
N GLU A 52 10.24 42.46 3.52
CA GLU A 52 10.18 41.07 3.05
C GLU A 52 11.38 40.30 3.62
N ILE A 53 11.13 39.18 4.27
CA ILE A 53 12.18 38.24 4.69
C ILE A 53 12.23 37.12 3.66
N ASN A 54 13.43 36.65 3.35
CA ASN A 54 13.69 35.55 2.43
C ASN A 54 12.84 34.30 2.79
N ASN A 55 12.03 33.82 1.84
CA ASN A 55 11.02 32.76 2.03
C ASN A 55 11.58 31.46 2.63
N ASN A 56 12.87 31.18 2.39
CA ASN A 56 13.57 29.97 2.86
C ASN A 56 13.60 29.80 4.39
N LYS A 57 13.27 30.82 5.19
CA LYS A 57 13.24 30.73 6.66
C LYS A 57 11.92 30.20 7.22
N PHE A 58 10.81 30.27 6.47
CA PHE A 58 9.47 29.91 6.95
C PHE A 58 9.12 28.45 6.69
N VAL A 59 9.44 27.97 5.50
CA VAL A 59 9.16 26.60 5.06
C VAL A 59 10.41 26.10 4.36
N ASN A 60 10.91 24.95 4.80
CA ASN A 60 12.06 24.29 4.17
C ASN A 60 11.62 23.39 3.03
N ASN A 61 10.47 22.71 3.19
CA ASN A 61 9.94 21.77 2.22
C ASN A 61 8.44 21.96 2.06
N TYR A 62 8.01 22.05 0.81
CA TYR A 62 6.60 22.03 0.43
C TYR A 62 6.26 20.60 -0.01
N LEU A 63 5.35 19.95 0.72
CA LEU A 63 4.86 18.61 0.43
C LEU A 63 3.46 18.73 -0.17
N ILE A 64 3.33 18.31 -1.42
CA ILE A 64 2.11 18.45 -2.21
C ILE A 64 1.65 17.06 -2.61
N ASN A 65 0.35 16.78 -2.44
CA ASN A 65 -0.16 15.49 -2.84
C ASN A 65 -0.24 15.42 -4.37
N LYS A 66 0.18 14.29 -4.93
CA LYS A 66 -0.09 13.93 -6.31
C LYS A 66 -1.11 12.80 -6.31
N PHE A 67 -1.97 12.80 -7.32
CA PHE A 67 -2.85 11.66 -7.58
C PHE A 67 -2.05 10.51 -8.21
N ASP A 68 -2.51 9.28 -8.02
CA ASP A 68 -1.90 8.09 -8.63
C ASP A 68 -2.43 7.88 -10.05
N GLU A 69 -1.66 8.32 -11.05
CA GLU A 69 -2.00 8.21 -12.47
C GLU A 69 -2.17 6.77 -12.96
N ASP A 70 -1.51 5.83 -12.29
CA ASP A 70 -1.50 4.44 -12.71
C ASP A 70 -2.74 3.69 -12.18
N ASP A 71 -3.38 4.19 -11.12
CA ASP A 71 -4.58 3.59 -10.54
C ASP A 71 -5.79 3.81 -11.46
N LYS A 72 -6.25 2.72 -12.08
CA LYS A 72 -7.42 2.70 -12.97
C LYS A 72 -8.74 2.88 -12.23
N ASN A 73 -8.75 2.75 -10.90
CA ASN A 73 -9.91 3.01 -10.05
C ASN A 73 -9.92 4.41 -9.42
N LEU A 74 -8.89 5.22 -9.67
CA LEU A 74 -8.77 6.56 -9.13
C LEU A 74 -10.08 7.36 -9.32
N LEU A 75 -10.66 7.78 -8.21
CA LEU A 75 -11.84 8.64 -8.20
C LEU A 75 -11.39 10.11 -8.33
N LYS A 76 -12.07 10.87 -9.21
CA LYS A 76 -12.09 12.34 -9.21
C LYS A 76 -10.72 13.02 -9.38
N LYS A 77 -10.00 12.68 -10.46
CA LYS A 77 -8.74 13.37 -10.86
C LYS A 77 -8.89 14.90 -10.90
N GLU A 78 -10.06 15.39 -11.31
CA GLU A 78 -10.40 16.81 -11.40
C GLU A 78 -10.47 17.53 -10.05
N ASN A 79 -10.61 16.81 -8.94
CA ASN A 79 -10.64 17.42 -7.62
C ASN A 79 -9.25 17.70 -7.05
N TYR A 80 -8.17 17.29 -7.71
CA TYR A 80 -6.82 17.52 -7.23
C TYR A 80 -6.33 18.91 -7.63
N LEU A 81 -5.62 19.58 -6.71
CA LEU A 81 -4.97 20.85 -7.01
C LEU A 81 -3.99 20.70 -8.19
N ILE A 82 -4.16 21.57 -9.18
CA ILE A 82 -3.27 21.65 -10.33
C ILE A 82 -1.96 22.33 -9.91
N PHE A 83 -0.85 21.88 -10.50
CA PHE A 83 0.48 22.47 -10.31
C PHE A 83 1.25 22.54 -11.63
N LYS A 84 2.11 23.55 -11.78
CA LYS A 84 2.99 23.66 -12.95
C LYS A 84 4.20 22.71 -12.80
N LYS A 85 4.61 22.04 -13.88
CA LYS A 85 5.70 21.03 -13.91
C LYS A 85 7.06 21.48 -13.34
N ASN A 86 7.31 22.78 -13.19
CA ASN A 86 8.65 23.33 -13.05
C ASN A 86 8.89 23.96 -11.66
N LYS A 87 8.91 23.18 -10.55
CA LYS A 87 8.86 23.78 -9.19
C LYS A 87 9.56 23.06 -8.02
N ASN A 88 9.92 23.89 -7.04
CA ASN A 88 10.59 23.61 -5.76
C ASN A 88 9.69 22.95 -4.69
N PHE A 89 8.88 21.96 -5.06
CA PHE A 89 8.08 21.20 -4.10
C PHE A 89 8.21 19.69 -4.32
N THR A 90 8.00 18.91 -3.26
CA THR A 90 8.02 17.46 -3.32
C THR A 90 6.61 16.93 -3.52
N LEU A 91 6.39 16.28 -4.66
CA LEU A 91 5.15 15.55 -4.95
C LEU A 91 5.18 14.20 -4.25
N LEU A 92 4.15 13.91 -3.47
CA LEU A 92 4.01 12.66 -2.72
C LEU A 92 2.59 12.15 -2.92
N ASP A 93 2.40 10.84 -2.91
CA ASP A 93 1.07 10.24 -2.95
C ASP A 93 0.81 9.60 -1.59
N TRP A 94 0.12 10.31 -0.69
CA TRP A 94 -0.17 9.82 0.66
C TRP A 94 -1.65 9.49 0.89
N GLU A 95 -2.45 9.50 -0.16
CA GLU A 95 -3.87 9.14 -0.09
C GLU A 95 -4.15 7.71 -0.48
N LYS A 96 -5.07 7.10 0.28
CA LYS A 96 -5.69 5.82 -0.01
C LYS A 96 -6.91 5.99 -0.92
N GLY A 97 -7.67 7.05 -0.66
CA GLY A 97 -8.92 7.41 -1.29
C GLY A 97 -9.41 8.74 -0.72
N GLU A 98 -10.59 9.18 -1.14
CA GLU A 98 -11.18 10.46 -0.72
C GLU A 98 -11.28 10.56 0.81
N GLY A 99 -10.56 11.52 1.41
CA GLY A 99 -10.53 11.75 2.86
C GLY A 99 -9.79 10.70 3.69
N LEU A 100 -9.14 9.70 3.06
CA LEU A 100 -8.39 8.65 3.73
C LEU A 100 -6.90 8.75 3.40
N HIS A 101 -6.08 8.94 4.43
CA HIS A 101 -4.63 9.09 4.30
C HIS A 101 -3.86 7.90 4.87
N TYR A 102 -2.61 7.74 4.44
CA TYR A 102 -1.64 6.81 5.03
C TYR A 102 -0.78 7.55 6.07
N PRO A 103 -1.19 7.59 7.35
CA PRO A 103 -0.58 8.47 8.34
C PRO A 103 0.91 8.16 8.54
N ASN A 104 1.24 6.89 8.72
CA ASN A 104 2.63 6.47 8.92
C ASN A 104 3.51 6.67 7.69
N TRP A 105 2.96 6.47 6.50
CA TRP A 105 3.73 6.63 5.27
C TRP A 105 4.20 8.08 5.10
N LEU A 106 3.30 9.04 5.31
CA LEU A 106 3.64 10.46 5.26
C LEU A 106 4.62 10.84 6.37
N ALA A 107 4.39 10.38 7.61
CA ALA A 107 5.30 10.59 8.73
C ALA A 107 6.71 10.05 8.44
N LYS A 108 6.83 8.82 7.92
CA LYS A 108 8.09 8.20 7.49
C LYS A 108 8.82 9.06 6.46
N LYS A 109 8.08 9.60 5.48
CA LYS A 109 8.66 10.48 4.46
C LYS A 109 9.19 11.79 5.06
N ILE A 110 8.44 12.42 5.96
CA ILE A 110 8.85 13.64 6.69
C ILE A 110 10.11 13.37 7.53
N PHE A 111 10.15 12.26 8.28
CA PHE A 111 11.32 11.90 9.07
C PHE A 111 12.55 11.63 8.20
N ARG A 112 12.38 10.98 7.04
CA ARG A 112 13.47 10.76 6.09
C ARG A 112 14.00 12.08 5.50
N LEU A 113 13.12 13.00 5.10
CA LEU A 113 13.51 14.34 4.60
C LEU A 113 14.15 15.21 5.69
N SER A 114 13.85 14.93 6.96
CA SER A 114 14.48 15.58 8.11
C SER A 114 15.75 14.91 8.61
N ASN A 115 16.23 13.84 7.96
CA ASN A 115 17.38 13.03 8.37
C ASN A 115 17.23 12.38 9.76
N LYS A 116 15.98 12.08 10.16
CA LYS A 116 15.65 11.46 11.46
C LYS A 116 15.20 10.00 11.30
N ASN A 117 15.99 9.20 10.58
CA ASN A 117 15.66 7.80 10.30
C ASN A 117 15.55 6.93 11.56
N SER A 118 16.25 7.29 12.64
CA SER A 118 16.20 6.58 13.92
C SER A 118 14.83 6.60 14.59
N ILE A 119 13.95 7.56 14.24
CA ILE A 119 12.59 7.67 14.79
C ILE A 119 11.63 6.73 14.06
N ILE A 120 11.90 6.42 12.79
CA ILE A 120 11.00 5.63 11.94
C ILE A 120 10.75 4.23 12.53
N LYS A 121 11.74 3.63 13.20
CA LYS A 121 11.61 2.31 13.84
C LYS A 121 10.64 2.28 15.02
N TYR A 122 10.27 3.43 15.58
CA TYR A 122 9.35 3.55 16.71
C TYR A 122 7.94 3.96 16.28
N LEU A 123 7.72 4.23 14.98
CA LEU A 123 6.37 4.49 14.50
C LEU A 123 5.55 3.20 14.64
N PRO A 124 4.31 3.28 15.18
CA PRO A 124 3.43 2.12 15.25
C PRO A 124 3.18 1.60 13.84
N ARG A 125 2.84 0.32 13.65
CA ARG A 125 2.31 -0.15 12.37
C ARG A 125 0.82 0.17 12.32
N SER A 126 0.37 0.82 11.25
CA SER A 126 -1.04 1.23 11.08
C SER A 126 -1.61 0.90 9.70
N VAL A 127 -0.77 0.55 8.73
CA VAL A 127 -1.20 0.27 7.36
C VAL A 127 -0.76 -1.12 6.94
N ILE A 128 -1.66 -1.90 6.35
CA ILE A 128 -1.33 -3.18 5.71
C ILE A 128 -1.70 -3.09 4.24
N SER A 129 -0.77 -3.48 3.36
CA SER A 129 -1.02 -3.58 1.93
C SER A 129 -1.23 -5.04 1.54
N ILE A 130 -2.42 -5.37 1.06
CA ILE A 130 -2.77 -6.69 0.55
C ILE A 130 -2.72 -6.62 -0.98
N ILE A 131 -1.78 -7.35 -1.56
CA ILE A 131 -1.57 -7.41 -3.01
C ILE A 131 -2.23 -8.67 -3.54
N ILE A 132 -3.12 -8.49 -4.52
CA ILE A 132 -3.88 -9.54 -5.18
C ILE A 132 -3.46 -9.56 -6.67
N PRO A 133 -2.54 -10.44 -7.07
CA PRO A 133 -2.26 -10.66 -8.49
C PRO A 133 -3.47 -11.35 -9.14
N CYS A 134 -3.83 -10.94 -10.35
CA CYS A 134 -4.98 -11.48 -11.10
C CYS A 134 -4.60 -11.72 -12.57
N LEU A 135 -5.00 -12.86 -13.12
CA LEU A 135 -4.91 -13.14 -14.56
C LEU A 135 -5.98 -14.16 -14.96
N ASN A 136 -6.99 -13.73 -15.72
CA ASN A 136 -8.12 -14.52 -16.21
C ASN A 136 -8.91 -15.25 -15.09
N GLU A 137 -9.34 -14.50 -14.08
CA GLU A 137 -10.03 -14.98 -12.87
C GLU A 137 -11.47 -14.49 -12.76
N LYS A 138 -12.18 -14.33 -13.89
CA LYS A 138 -13.55 -13.76 -13.92
C LYS A 138 -14.52 -14.47 -12.99
N ARG A 139 -14.37 -15.80 -12.85
CA ARG A 139 -15.28 -16.66 -12.08
C ARG A 139 -15.15 -16.47 -10.56
N THR A 140 -14.00 -16.03 -10.09
CA THR A 140 -13.55 -16.12 -8.70
C THR A 140 -13.30 -14.74 -8.10
N ILE A 141 -12.74 -13.81 -8.89
CA ILE A 141 -12.27 -12.50 -8.43
C ILE A 141 -13.36 -11.69 -7.72
N ASN A 142 -14.61 -11.71 -8.22
CA ASN A 142 -15.73 -11.00 -7.57
C ASN A 142 -15.91 -11.47 -6.13
N LYS A 143 -15.88 -12.78 -5.89
CA LYS A 143 -16.06 -13.36 -4.54
C LYS A 143 -14.90 -12.98 -3.62
N VAL A 144 -13.67 -13.04 -4.13
CA VAL A 144 -12.47 -12.66 -3.37
C VAL A 144 -12.55 -11.19 -2.96
N LEU A 145 -12.83 -10.29 -3.90
CA LEU A 145 -12.88 -8.85 -3.63
C LEU A 145 -14.04 -8.47 -2.71
N THR A 146 -15.22 -9.10 -2.82
CA THR A 146 -16.32 -8.90 -1.87
C THR A 146 -15.93 -9.33 -0.46
N LYS A 147 -15.27 -10.49 -0.30
CA LYS A 147 -14.77 -10.92 1.01
C LYS A 147 -13.69 -9.97 1.55
N MET A 148 -12.78 -9.53 0.68
CA MET A 148 -11.71 -8.60 1.03
C MET A 148 -12.25 -7.25 1.51
N LYS A 149 -13.35 -6.77 0.91
CA LYS A 149 -14.00 -5.51 1.30
C LYS A 149 -14.52 -5.57 2.74
N ASN A 150 -14.94 -6.75 3.17
CA ASN A 150 -15.47 -7.00 4.51
C ASN A 150 -14.39 -7.48 5.50
N LEU A 151 -13.13 -7.60 5.07
CA LEU A 151 -12.04 -8.02 5.94
C LEU A 151 -11.85 -7.01 7.07
N LYS A 152 -11.84 -7.53 8.29
CA LYS A 152 -11.44 -6.81 9.50
C LYS A 152 -10.37 -7.63 10.20
N ILE A 153 -9.38 -6.94 10.74
CA ILE A 153 -8.34 -7.55 11.56
C ILE A 153 -8.63 -7.10 12.99
N SER A 154 -9.02 -8.04 13.84
CA SER A 154 -9.43 -7.73 15.20
C SER A 154 -8.23 -7.25 16.02
N ASN A 155 -8.49 -6.53 17.11
CA ASN A 155 -7.49 -6.08 18.08
C ASN A 155 -6.51 -5.00 17.58
N PHE A 156 -6.58 -4.58 16.32
CA PHE A 156 -5.73 -3.53 15.76
C PHE A 156 -6.54 -2.51 14.97
N ASN A 157 -6.26 -1.22 15.19
CA ASN A 157 -6.87 -0.15 14.39
C ASN A 157 -6.04 0.10 13.12
N LEU A 158 -6.32 -0.68 12.06
CA LEU A 158 -5.49 -0.73 10.85
C LEU A 158 -6.22 -0.22 9.62
N VAL A 159 -5.48 0.51 8.78
CA VAL A 159 -5.88 0.88 7.44
C VAL A 159 -5.46 -0.24 6.48
N ILE A 160 -6.44 -0.94 5.91
CA ILE A 160 -6.19 -2.00 4.92
C ILE A 160 -6.17 -1.41 3.51
N GLU A 161 -5.00 -1.34 2.89
CA GLU A 161 -4.84 -1.03 1.47
C GLU A 161 -4.95 -2.31 0.66
N VAL A 162 -5.94 -2.40 -0.24
CA VAL A 162 -6.05 -3.52 -1.17
C VAL A 162 -5.59 -3.05 -2.54
N ILE A 163 -4.62 -3.77 -3.11
CA ILE A 163 -4.03 -3.51 -4.41
C ILE A 163 -4.29 -4.72 -5.30
N VAL A 164 -5.08 -4.54 -6.35
CA VAL A 164 -5.29 -5.56 -7.37
C VAL A 164 -4.39 -5.23 -8.56
N VAL A 165 -3.53 -6.17 -8.96
CA VAL A 165 -2.66 -6.04 -10.13
C VAL A 165 -3.04 -7.11 -11.14
N ASP A 166 -3.64 -6.70 -12.24
CA ASP A 166 -4.04 -7.59 -13.31
C ASP A 166 -2.95 -7.68 -14.39
N GLY A 167 -2.65 -8.90 -14.83
CA GLY A 167 -1.59 -9.18 -15.80
C GLY A 167 -1.98 -9.04 -17.28
N GLY A 168 -3.16 -8.51 -17.59
CA GLY A 168 -3.67 -8.37 -18.96
C GLY A 168 -4.77 -9.39 -19.27
N SER A 169 -5.71 -9.56 -18.35
CA SER A 169 -6.83 -10.48 -18.50
C SER A 169 -7.72 -10.14 -19.70
N SER A 170 -8.15 -11.16 -20.43
CA SER A 170 -9.05 -11.06 -21.58
C SER A 170 -10.44 -11.65 -21.35
N ASP A 171 -10.67 -12.29 -20.20
CA ASP A 171 -11.91 -13.00 -19.87
C ASP A 171 -13.03 -12.11 -19.28
N GLY A 172 -12.73 -10.84 -19.01
CA GLY A 172 -13.63 -9.88 -18.36
C GLY A 172 -13.36 -9.63 -16.87
N SER A 173 -12.30 -10.21 -16.30
CA SER A 173 -11.84 -9.94 -14.92
C SER A 173 -11.68 -8.45 -14.64
N ILE A 174 -11.06 -7.71 -15.57
CA ILE A 174 -10.82 -6.27 -15.46
C ILE A 174 -12.13 -5.48 -15.22
N GLY A 175 -13.20 -5.84 -15.93
CA GLY A 175 -14.49 -5.18 -15.78
C GLY A 175 -15.12 -5.40 -14.40
N ILE A 176 -14.86 -6.56 -13.78
CA ILE A 176 -15.31 -6.87 -12.41
C ILE A 176 -14.49 -6.08 -11.40
N ILE A 177 -13.16 -6.09 -11.52
CA ILE A 177 -12.24 -5.40 -10.60
C ILE A 177 -12.55 -3.90 -10.55
N LYS A 178 -12.84 -3.29 -11.71
CA LYS A 178 -13.19 -1.85 -11.81
C LYS A 178 -14.44 -1.44 -11.03
N LYS A 179 -15.29 -2.37 -10.61
CA LYS A 179 -16.47 -2.08 -9.77
C LYS A 179 -16.09 -1.83 -8.31
N PHE A 180 -14.92 -2.29 -7.86
CA PHE A 180 -14.43 -2.12 -6.50
C PHE A 180 -13.60 -0.85 -6.37
N LYS A 181 -14.28 0.31 -6.37
CA LYS A 181 -13.63 1.65 -6.35
C LYS A 181 -12.82 1.95 -5.09
N ASP A 182 -13.08 1.23 -4.00
CA ASP A 182 -12.34 1.37 -2.74
C ASP A 182 -10.95 0.71 -2.80
N PHE A 183 -10.67 -0.04 -3.88
CA PHE A 183 -9.40 -0.75 -4.09
C PHE A 183 -8.61 -0.10 -5.21
N LYS A 184 -7.30 -0.06 -5.02
CA LYS A 184 -6.37 0.34 -6.08
C LYS A 184 -6.32 -0.74 -7.13
N PHE A 185 -6.39 -0.33 -8.39
CA PHE A 185 -6.38 -1.26 -9.50
C PHE A 185 -5.35 -0.85 -10.55
N TYR A 186 -4.43 -1.76 -10.83
CA TYR A 186 -3.42 -1.61 -11.86
C TYR A 186 -3.57 -2.71 -12.90
N CYS A 187 -3.44 -2.35 -14.17
CA CYS A 187 -3.49 -3.28 -15.28
C CYS A 187 -2.18 -3.20 -16.03
N LEU A 188 -1.42 -4.28 -16.00
CA LEU A 188 -0.20 -4.46 -16.76
C LEU A 188 -0.54 -5.19 -18.06
N SER A 189 0.29 -5.00 -19.08
CA SER A 189 0.17 -5.73 -20.34
C SER A 189 1.10 -6.95 -20.32
N ASN A 190 0.54 -8.14 -20.52
CA ASN A 190 1.26 -9.41 -20.60
C ASN A 190 2.19 -9.68 -19.40
N ALA A 191 1.69 -9.48 -18.18
CA ALA A 191 2.48 -9.66 -16.97
C ALA A 191 2.19 -10.99 -16.26
N GLY A 192 3.24 -11.68 -15.84
CA GLY A 192 3.12 -12.89 -15.01
C GLY A 192 2.82 -12.56 -13.54
N LYS A 193 2.50 -13.60 -12.74
CA LYS A 193 2.23 -13.45 -11.29
C LYS A 193 3.35 -12.73 -10.54
N GLY A 194 4.61 -13.03 -10.87
CA GLY A 194 5.78 -12.41 -10.23
C GLY A 194 5.89 -10.91 -10.52
N GLU A 195 5.63 -10.50 -11.76
CA GLU A 195 5.64 -9.09 -12.16
C GLU A 195 4.48 -8.32 -11.53
N ALA A 196 3.29 -8.92 -11.49
CA ALA A 196 2.15 -8.35 -10.81
C ALA A 196 2.41 -8.15 -9.31
N ILE A 197 3.03 -9.13 -8.65
CA ILE A 197 3.46 -9.02 -7.25
C ILE A 197 4.49 -7.91 -7.07
N LYS A 198 5.54 -7.88 -7.90
CA LYS A 198 6.60 -6.88 -7.82
C LYS A 198 6.04 -5.47 -7.97
N TYR A 199 5.19 -5.26 -8.97
CA TYR A 199 4.53 -3.99 -9.20
C TYR A 199 3.62 -3.60 -8.03
N GLY A 200 2.88 -4.56 -7.47
CA GLY A 200 2.06 -4.35 -6.26
C GLY A 200 2.90 -3.91 -5.05
N ILE A 201 4.10 -4.49 -4.86
CA ILE A 201 5.02 -4.10 -3.79
C ILE A 201 5.50 -2.66 -4.00
N GLU A 202 5.89 -2.31 -5.23
CA GLU A 202 6.35 -0.95 -5.56
C GLU A 202 5.27 0.11 -5.33
N LYS A 203 3.99 -0.25 -5.51
CA LYS A 203 2.83 0.60 -5.29
C LYS A 203 2.29 0.59 -3.86
N SER A 204 2.76 -0.32 -3.02
CA SER A 204 2.29 -0.47 -1.64
C SER A 204 2.77 0.67 -0.73
N LYS A 205 1.92 1.06 0.21
CA LYS A 205 2.22 2.08 1.22
C LYS A 205 2.14 1.54 2.66
N GLY A 206 1.91 0.25 2.79
CA GLY A 206 1.78 -0.48 4.04
C GLY A 206 3.08 -0.58 4.84
N ASP A 207 2.92 -0.71 6.15
CA ASP A 207 3.98 -1.11 7.07
C ASP A 207 4.23 -2.62 7.02
N VAL A 208 3.20 -3.37 6.60
CA VAL A 208 3.21 -4.81 6.36
C VAL A 208 2.64 -5.05 4.96
N ILE A 209 3.25 -5.97 4.22
CA ILE A 209 2.79 -6.41 2.91
C ILE A 209 2.30 -7.84 3.03
N ALA A 210 1.11 -8.12 2.52
CA ALA A 210 0.55 -9.46 2.42
C ALA A 210 0.18 -9.78 0.97
N PHE A 211 0.33 -11.05 0.58
CA PHE A 211 -0.13 -11.55 -0.71
C PHE A 211 -1.37 -12.42 -0.52
N PHE A 212 -2.35 -12.26 -1.41
CA PHE A 212 -3.56 -13.09 -1.42
C PHE A 212 -3.95 -13.46 -2.85
N PRO A 213 -4.24 -14.73 -3.16
CA PRO A 213 -4.58 -15.15 -4.52
C PRO A 213 -6.01 -14.77 -4.92
N SER A 214 -6.25 -14.63 -6.23
CA SER A 214 -7.54 -14.25 -6.83
C SER A 214 -8.50 -15.41 -7.08
N ASP A 215 -8.05 -16.65 -6.94
CA ASP A 215 -8.76 -17.90 -7.32
C ASP A 215 -9.78 -18.40 -6.27
N ASN A 216 -9.89 -17.73 -5.12
CA ASN A 216 -10.78 -18.12 -4.01
C ASN A 216 -10.46 -19.51 -3.42
N GLU A 217 -9.24 -20.03 -3.55
CA GLU A 217 -8.80 -21.27 -2.88
C GLU A 217 -8.69 -21.09 -1.36
N TYR A 218 -8.30 -19.88 -0.93
CA TYR A 218 -8.05 -19.57 0.47
C TYR A 218 -9.17 -18.75 1.12
N ASN A 219 -9.29 -18.85 2.45
CA ASN A 219 -10.18 -17.99 3.22
C ASN A 219 -9.49 -16.65 3.53
N VAL A 220 -10.13 -15.55 3.16
CA VAL A 220 -9.66 -14.18 3.45
C VAL A 220 -9.46 -13.95 4.95
N ASN A 221 -10.24 -14.60 5.81
CA ASN A 221 -10.11 -14.48 7.27
C ASN A 221 -8.79 -15.08 7.80
N ASP A 222 -8.10 -15.94 7.04
CA ASP A 222 -6.80 -16.45 7.46
C ASP A 222 -5.69 -15.38 7.40
N LEU A 223 -5.93 -14.24 6.73
CA LEU A 223 -5.02 -13.09 6.75
C LEU A 223 -4.80 -12.55 8.17
N GLU A 224 -5.82 -12.57 9.03
CA GLU A 224 -5.67 -12.13 10.42
C GLU A 224 -4.62 -12.96 11.16
N LYS A 225 -4.59 -14.28 10.93
CA LYS A 225 -3.65 -15.21 11.57
C LYS A 225 -2.22 -14.99 11.12
N ILE A 226 -1.99 -14.61 9.85
CA ILE A 226 -0.63 -14.35 9.36
C ILE A 226 -0.13 -12.94 9.73
N ILE A 227 -1.05 -11.98 9.86
CA ILE A 227 -0.71 -10.59 10.16
C ILE A 227 -0.45 -10.39 11.65
N THR A 228 -1.20 -11.07 12.51
CA THR A 228 -1.12 -10.90 13.98
C THR A 228 0.31 -11.09 14.54
N PRO A 229 1.06 -12.16 14.20
CA PRO A 229 2.43 -12.33 14.70
C PRO A 229 3.38 -11.20 14.27
N ILE A 230 3.17 -10.62 13.08
CA ILE A 230 3.97 -9.49 12.59
C ILE A 230 3.64 -8.23 13.39
N MET A 231 2.36 -7.98 13.61
CA MET A 231 1.89 -6.85 14.41
C MET A 231 2.41 -6.92 15.86
N LEU A 232 2.47 -8.12 16.43
CA LEU A 232 3.01 -8.37 17.77
C LEU A 232 4.55 -8.45 17.83
N ASN A 233 5.26 -8.18 16.73
CA ASN A 233 6.72 -8.31 16.63
C ASN A 233 7.28 -9.71 16.94
N GLN A 234 6.44 -10.75 16.87
CA GLN A 234 6.85 -12.14 17.10
C GLN A 234 7.56 -12.74 15.87
N SER A 235 7.28 -12.21 14.68
CA SER A 235 7.86 -12.70 13.43
C SER A 235 8.04 -11.56 12.43
N LYS A 236 9.11 -11.63 11.62
CA LYS A 236 9.35 -10.68 10.52
C LYS A 236 8.64 -11.07 9.23
N ALA A 237 8.30 -12.34 9.07
CA ALA A 237 7.55 -12.86 7.94
C ALA A 237 6.75 -14.07 8.41
N VAL A 238 5.55 -14.26 7.86
CA VAL A 238 4.66 -15.38 8.18
C VAL A 238 4.13 -15.95 6.88
N TYR A 239 4.17 -17.28 6.77
CA TYR A 239 3.75 -18.04 5.59
C TYR A 239 2.55 -18.90 5.97
N GLY A 240 1.48 -18.85 5.17
CA GLY A 240 0.34 -19.75 5.33
C GLY A 240 0.74 -21.17 4.93
N SER A 241 0.18 -22.20 5.56
CA SER A 241 0.48 -23.59 5.22
C SER A 241 -0.80 -24.41 5.08
N ARG A 242 -0.96 -25.04 3.92
CA ARG A 242 -2.06 -25.99 3.68
C ARG A 242 -1.79 -27.36 4.29
N MET A 243 -0.52 -27.67 4.54
CA MET A 243 -0.08 -28.99 5.03
C MET A 243 -0.36 -29.21 6.51
N ILE A 244 -0.46 -28.15 7.32
CA ILE A 244 -0.67 -28.27 8.78
C ILE A 244 -2.07 -28.82 9.11
N LYS A 245 -3.05 -28.64 8.23
CA LYS A 245 -4.45 -28.94 8.52
C LYS A 245 -5.07 -30.02 7.65
N SER A 246 -4.31 -30.64 6.74
CA SER A 246 -4.91 -31.42 5.67
C SER A 246 -4.54 -32.89 5.63
N ILE A 247 -5.57 -33.71 5.86
CA ILE A 247 -5.72 -35.08 5.36
C ILE A 247 -6.20 -34.93 3.89
N LEU A 248 -5.27 -34.62 2.97
CA LEU A 248 -5.57 -34.23 1.58
C LEU A 248 -5.55 -35.42 0.59
N GLU A 249 -5.50 -36.66 1.08
CA GLU A 249 -5.25 -37.84 0.23
C GLU A 249 -6.34 -38.04 -0.83
N ASP A 250 -7.60 -37.74 -0.50
CA ASP A 250 -8.75 -37.96 -1.39
C ASP A 250 -8.98 -36.87 -2.45
N GLN A 251 -8.48 -35.65 -2.26
CA GLN A 251 -8.66 -34.57 -3.24
C GLN A 251 -7.52 -34.52 -4.26
N LEU A 252 -6.29 -34.84 -3.86
CA LEU A 252 -5.14 -34.87 -4.77
C LEU A 252 -5.31 -35.95 -5.84
N SER A 253 -5.83 -37.12 -5.47
CA SER A 253 -6.11 -38.21 -6.42
C SER A 253 -7.15 -37.81 -7.47
N LYS A 254 -8.17 -37.02 -7.11
CA LYS A 254 -9.17 -36.48 -8.06
C LYS A 254 -8.59 -35.47 -9.04
N ILE A 255 -7.66 -34.61 -8.59
CA ILE A 255 -7.04 -33.57 -9.43
C ILE A 255 -6.09 -34.19 -10.45
N TYR A 256 -5.22 -35.10 -10.02
CA TYR A 256 -4.16 -35.66 -10.86
C TYR A 256 -4.57 -36.95 -11.60
N LYS A 257 -5.75 -37.52 -11.31
CA LYS A 257 -6.31 -38.72 -11.94
C LYS A 257 -5.26 -39.85 -12.02
N ASN A 258 -4.94 -40.31 -13.24
CA ASN A 258 -4.00 -41.42 -13.48
C ASN A 258 -2.52 -40.99 -13.59
N ASN A 259 -2.19 -39.69 -13.53
CA ASN A 259 -0.82 -39.25 -13.68
C ASN A 259 -0.05 -39.34 -12.35
N LYS A 260 0.49 -40.54 -12.11
CA LYS A 260 1.24 -40.88 -10.89
C LYS A 260 2.47 -39.99 -10.67
N ILE A 261 3.13 -39.55 -11.75
CA ILE A 261 4.34 -38.71 -11.65
C ILE A 261 3.97 -37.34 -11.08
N THR A 262 2.95 -36.68 -11.64
CA THR A 262 2.50 -35.38 -11.14
C THR A 262 1.93 -35.45 -9.73
N LEU A 263 1.25 -36.56 -9.39
CA LEU A 263 0.76 -36.79 -8.03
C LEU A 263 1.92 -36.91 -7.02
N LEU A 264 2.97 -37.68 -7.36
CA LEU A 264 4.16 -37.82 -6.52
C LEU A 264 4.92 -36.50 -6.38
N LEU A 265 5.11 -35.76 -7.48
CA LEU A 265 5.73 -34.43 -7.45
C LEU A 265 4.93 -33.45 -6.58
N SER A 266 3.59 -33.47 -6.68
CA SER A 266 2.75 -32.61 -5.83
C SER A 266 2.80 -33.01 -4.35
N LYS A 267 2.89 -34.31 -4.03
CA LYS A 267 2.92 -34.82 -2.65
C LYS A 267 4.29 -34.65 -1.98
N TYR A 268 5.37 -34.84 -2.73
CA TYR A 268 6.74 -34.89 -2.18
C TYR A 268 7.65 -33.75 -2.63
N GLY A 269 7.33 -33.03 -3.71
CA GLY A 269 8.15 -31.93 -4.20
C GLY A 269 8.39 -30.84 -3.16
N GLY A 270 7.34 -30.48 -2.39
CA GLY A 270 7.48 -29.56 -1.27
C GLY A 270 8.40 -30.08 -0.15
N LYS A 271 8.35 -31.40 0.14
CA LYS A 271 9.22 -32.04 1.14
C LYS A 271 10.68 -32.07 0.69
N LEU A 272 10.93 -32.32 -0.59
CA LEU A 272 12.28 -32.28 -1.16
C LEU A 272 12.89 -30.89 -1.04
N ILE A 273 12.14 -29.84 -1.42
CA ILE A 273 12.58 -28.46 -1.26
C ILE A 273 12.84 -28.13 0.21
N ASN A 274 11.95 -28.56 1.12
CA ASN A 274 12.17 -28.37 2.55
C ASN A 274 13.46 -29.06 3.04
N LEU A 275 13.77 -30.26 2.54
CA LEU A 275 15.02 -30.96 2.87
C LEU A 275 16.25 -30.18 2.39
N PHE A 276 16.21 -29.64 1.17
CA PHE A 276 17.26 -28.75 0.68
C PHE A 276 17.42 -27.50 1.55
N ILE A 277 16.32 -26.83 1.91
CA ILE A 277 16.37 -25.64 2.78
C ILE A 277 16.93 -26.00 4.15
N LEU A 278 16.53 -27.14 4.72
CA LEU A 278 17.04 -27.61 6.01
C LEU A 278 18.54 -27.91 5.96
N ALA A 279 19.00 -28.57 4.90
CA ALA A 279 20.41 -28.94 4.73
C ALA A 279 21.33 -27.71 4.61
N PHE A 280 20.91 -26.67 3.89
CA PHE A 280 21.75 -25.50 3.61
C PHE A 280 21.56 -24.33 4.60
N TYR A 281 20.37 -24.17 5.17
CA TYR A 281 20.01 -23.00 5.99
C TYR A 281 19.60 -23.37 7.41
N ASN A 282 19.53 -24.65 7.76
CA ASN A 282 19.04 -25.13 9.07
C ASN A 282 17.67 -24.55 9.45
N MET A 283 16.81 -24.36 8.45
CA MET A 283 15.44 -23.85 8.59
C MET A 283 14.45 -24.85 7.98
N SER A 284 13.25 -24.92 8.53
CA SER A 284 12.15 -25.70 7.95
C SER A 284 11.02 -24.81 7.47
N ILE A 285 10.47 -25.13 6.30
CA ILE A 285 9.30 -24.48 5.70
C ILE A 285 8.26 -25.54 5.44
N SER A 286 7.09 -25.38 6.05
CA SER A 286 6.01 -26.37 5.95
C SER A 286 5.31 -26.40 4.60
N ASP A 287 5.19 -25.26 3.91
CA ASP A 287 4.62 -25.16 2.55
C ASP A 287 5.42 -24.14 1.72
N PRO A 288 6.42 -24.57 0.94
CA PRO A 288 7.26 -23.66 0.15
C PRO A 288 6.50 -23.01 -1.02
N PHE A 289 5.33 -23.55 -1.39
CA PHE A 289 4.55 -23.10 -2.54
C PHE A 289 3.33 -22.27 -2.16
N THR A 290 3.21 -21.88 -0.89
CA THR A 290 2.07 -21.10 -0.43
C THR A 290 1.96 -19.75 -1.12
N SER A 291 0.74 -19.42 -1.55
CA SER A 291 0.44 -18.10 -2.11
C SER A 291 0.15 -17.06 -1.05
N ILE A 292 -0.20 -17.48 0.17
CA ILE A 292 -0.49 -16.58 1.30
C ILE A 292 0.77 -16.41 2.14
N LYS A 293 1.23 -15.16 2.25
CA LYS A 293 2.40 -14.77 3.03
C LYS A 293 2.33 -13.29 3.34
N ALA A 294 2.90 -12.90 4.48
CA ALA A 294 3.03 -11.52 4.91
C ALA A 294 4.42 -11.23 5.49
N PHE A 295 4.90 -9.99 5.37
CA PHE A 295 6.18 -9.51 5.92
C PHE A 295 6.18 -7.99 6.13
#